data_AF-A0A7V9SWB2-F1
#
_entry.id   AF-A0A7V9SWB2-F1
#
_cell.length_a   1.000
_cell.length_b   1.000
_cell.length_c   1.000
_cell.angle_alpha   90.00
_cell.angle_beta   90.00
_cell.angle_gamma   90.00
#
_symmetry.space_group_name_H-M   'P 1'
#
loop_
_entity.id
_entity.type
_entity.pdbx_description
1 polymer ?
#
loop_
_entity_poly.entity_id
_entity_poly.type
_entity_poly.pdbx_seq_one_letter_code
_entity_poly.pdbx_strand_id
1 'polypeptide(L)'
;MSRNELILGAFALVLVLFSLFVSMVLPRRNPDFPGRHLKLFALACVLLIAAMLTAVELFGAEEGHGASDEENVATEVQDSGEPDAEQGSETGGETEAGETGETAAGDAAAGKEIFASAGCANCHTLEAAGASGTIGPNLDEAKPSAESAAEQVTRGGNGMPAYGDQLSPEEIADVAAFVTESAGG
;
A
#
# COMPACT_ATOMS: atom_id res chain seq x y z
N MET A 1 13.44 33.40 -28.11
CA MET A 1 12.50 32.31 -27.85
C MET A 1 11.80 31.98 -29.16
N SER A 2 12.15 30.85 -29.76
CA SER A 2 11.58 30.42 -31.04
C SER A 2 10.15 29.91 -30.83
N ARG A 3 9.33 29.95 -31.87
CA ARG A 3 7.97 29.38 -31.83
C ARG A 3 7.97 27.90 -31.39
N ASN A 4 9.06 27.18 -31.66
CA ASN A 4 9.21 25.77 -31.36
C ASN A 4 9.52 25.53 -29.87
N GLU A 5 10.34 26.37 -29.23
CA GLU A 5 10.58 26.31 -27.78
C GLU A 5 9.30 26.56 -26.97
N LEU A 6 8.45 27.47 -27.46
CA LEU A 6 7.18 27.80 -26.80
C LEU A 6 6.17 26.66 -26.94
N ILE A 7 6.18 25.96 -28.08
CA ILE A 7 5.38 24.75 -28.30
C ILE A 7 5.88 23.61 -27.41
N LEU A 8 7.20 23.38 -27.35
CA LEU A 8 7.79 22.30 -26.57
C LEU A 8 7.56 22.49 -25.06
N GLY A 9 7.69 23.72 -24.56
CA GLY A 9 7.37 24.07 -23.17
C GLY A 9 5.89 23.86 -22.82
N ALA A 10 4.97 24.18 -23.74
CA ALA A 10 3.54 23.95 -23.53
C ALA A 10 3.20 22.46 -23.45
N PHE A 11 3.80 21.62 -24.30
CA PHE A 11 3.62 20.17 -24.25
C PHE A 11 4.17 19.56 -22.95
N ALA A 12 5.36 19.98 -22.52
CA ALA A 12 5.94 19.53 -21.26
C ALA A 12 5.05 19.89 -20.06
N LEU A 13 4.52 21.12 -20.03
CA LEU A 13 3.60 21.56 -18.98
C LEU A 13 2.31 20.71 -18.95
N VAL A 14 1.69 20.48 -20.12
CA VAL A 14 0.46 19.66 -20.22
C VAL A 14 0.71 18.23 -19.72
N LEU A 15 1.86 17.64 -20.04
CA LEU A 15 2.21 16.30 -19.60
C LEU A 15 2.41 16.25 -18.07
N VAL A 16 3.14 17.21 -17.50
CA VAL A 16 3.35 17.28 -16.05
C VAL A 16 2.01 17.43 -15.32
N LEU A 17 1.13 18.31 -15.81
CA LEU A 17 -0.20 18.50 -15.22
C LEU A 17 -1.07 17.27 -15.36
N PHE A 18 -1.03 16.59 -16.51
CA PHE A 18 -1.76 15.34 -16.74
C PHE A 18 -1.25 14.22 -15.81
N SER A 19 0.06 14.05 -15.68
CA SER A 19 0.68 13.08 -14.77
C SER A 19 0.32 13.34 -13.32
N LEU A 20 0.36 14.61 -12.87
CA LEU A 20 -0.03 14.97 -11.50
C LEU A 20 -1.53 14.73 -11.25
N PHE A 21 -2.38 15.06 -12.23
CA PHE A 21 -3.82 14.84 -12.12
C PHE A 21 -4.17 13.35 -12.06
N VAL A 22 -3.55 12.54 -12.92
CA VAL A 22 -3.75 11.09 -12.96
C VAL A 22 -3.17 10.41 -11.72
N SER A 23 -2.02 10.88 -11.20
CA SER A 23 -1.38 10.26 -10.05
C SER A 23 -1.98 10.68 -8.71
N MET A 24 -2.58 11.88 -8.62
CA MET A 24 -2.98 12.44 -7.33
C MET A 24 -4.49 12.70 -7.19
N VAL A 25 -5.19 12.97 -8.29
CA VAL A 25 -6.64 13.29 -8.27
C VAL A 25 -7.48 12.05 -8.54
N LEU A 26 -7.11 11.21 -9.51
CA LEU A 26 -7.85 9.99 -9.86
C LEU A 26 -7.90 8.95 -8.72
N PRO A 27 -6.78 8.63 -8.02
CA PRO A 27 -6.79 7.67 -6.90
C PRO A 27 -7.54 8.17 -5.66
N ARG A 28 -7.62 9.50 -5.48
CA ARG A 28 -8.33 10.12 -4.36
C ARG A 28 -9.82 10.35 -4.62
N ARG A 29 -10.26 10.47 -5.88
CA ARG A 29 -11.67 10.73 -6.23
C ARG A 29 -12.52 9.47 -6.38
N ASN A 30 -11.91 8.37 -6.80
CA ASN A 30 -12.58 7.08 -6.94
C ASN A 30 -11.74 5.99 -6.25
N PRO A 31 -12.20 5.39 -5.14
CA PRO A 31 -11.48 4.32 -4.45
C PRO A 31 -11.36 3.03 -5.28
N ASP A 32 -12.25 2.83 -6.26
CA ASP A 32 -12.23 1.70 -7.21
C ASP A 32 -11.33 1.91 -8.44
N PHE A 33 -10.43 2.90 -8.42
CA PHE A 33 -9.54 3.18 -9.55
C PHE A 33 -8.17 2.48 -9.39
N PRO A 34 -7.62 1.80 -10.41
CA PRO A 34 -8.15 1.51 -11.74
C PRO A 34 -8.71 0.07 -11.81
N GLY A 35 -9.81 -0.22 -11.12
CA GLY A 35 -10.38 -1.58 -10.98
C GLY A 35 -10.82 -2.22 -12.30
N ARG A 36 -12.13 -2.31 -12.56
CA ARG A 36 -12.68 -3.05 -13.72
C ARG A 36 -12.26 -2.48 -15.09
N HIS A 37 -11.83 -1.22 -15.14
CA HIS A 37 -11.44 -0.51 -16.36
C HIS A 37 -9.93 -0.44 -16.60
N LEU A 38 -9.13 -1.23 -15.86
CA LEU A 38 -7.67 -1.29 -15.97
C LEU A 38 -7.17 -1.41 -17.41
N LYS A 39 -7.83 -2.24 -18.22
CA LYS A 39 -7.44 -2.49 -19.62
C LYS A 39 -7.63 -1.24 -20.51
N LEU A 40 -8.67 -0.46 -20.28
CA LEU A 40 -8.91 0.79 -21.01
C LEU A 40 -7.94 1.88 -20.58
N PHE A 41 -7.62 1.95 -19.28
CA PHE A 41 -6.63 2.87 -18.75
C PHE A 41 -5.21 2.56 -19.28
N ALA A 42 -4.81 1.29 -19.22
CA ALA A 42 -3.53 0.84 -19.78
C ALA A 42 -3.45 1.11 -21.29
N LEU A 43 -4.54 0.89 -22.04
CA LEU A 43 -4.60 1.22 -23.47
C LEU A 43 -4.45 2.72 -23.72
N ALA A 44 -5.11 3.57 -22.93
CA ALA A 44 -4.96 5.02 -23.03
C ALA A 44 -3.53 5.48 -22.71
N CYS A 45 -2.88 4.91 -21.71
CA CYS A 45 -1.47 5.18 -21.38
C CYS A 45 -0.53 4.76 -22.51
N VAL A 46 -0.73 3.57 -23.08
CA VAL A 46 0.07 3.08 -24.22
C VAL A 46 -0.11 3.97 -25.44
N LEU A 47 -1.34 4.41 -25.74
CA LEU A 47 -1.61 5.34 -26.84
C LEU A 47 -0.93 6.70 -26.63
N LEU A 48 -0.93 7.22 -25.40
CA LEU A 48 -0.28 8.49 -25.06
C LEU A 48 1.25 8.36 -25.23
N ILE A 49 1.85 7.30 -24.71
CA ILE A 49 3.30 7.03 -24.84
C ILE A 49 3.67 6.87 -26.32
N ALA A 50 2.89 6.11 -27.09
CA ALA A 50 3.13 5.94 -28.52
C ALA A 50 3.03 7.27 -29.29
N ALA A 51 2.03 8.11 -28.98
CA ALA A 51 1.90 9.43 -29.58
C ALA A 51 3.09 10.35 -29.25
N MET A 52 3.65 10.25 -28.04
CA MET A 52 4.84 11.00 -27.66
C MET A 52 6.11 10.52 -28.36
N LEU A 53 6.34 9.21 -28.44
CA LEU A 53 7.48 8.65 -29.17
C LEU A 53 7.41 9.04 -30.65
N THR A 54 6.22 9.00 -31.23
CA THR A 54 5.97 9.45 -32.60
C THR A 54 6.28 10.96 -32.76
N ALA A 55 5.93 11.79 -31.77
CA ALA A 55 6.26 13.22 -31.80
C ALA A 55 7.78 13.46 -31.65
N VAL A 56 8.48 12.69 -30.83
CA VAL A 56 9.94 12.76 -30.70
C VAL A 56 10.63 12.35 -32.00
N GLU A 57 10.12 11.35 -32.71
CA GLU A 57 10.67 10.97 -34.01
C GLU A 57 10.38 12.03 -35.10
N LEU A 58 9.21 12.67 -35.04
CA LEU A 58 8.83 13.73 -36.00
C LEU A 58 9.51 15.07 -35.75
N PHE A 59 9.87 15.38 -34.50
CA PHE A 59 10.37 16.71 -34.11
C PHE A 59 11.74 16.68 -33.40
N GLY A 60 12.33 15.50 -33.17
CA GLY A 60 13.59 15.32 -32.44
C GLY A 60 14.86 15.42 -33.29
N ALA A 61 14.76 15.87 -34.54
CA ALA A 61 15.89 15.97 -35.47
C ALA A 61 16.28 17.43 -35.78
N GLU A 62 16.48 18.27 -34.76
CA GLU A 62 17.29 19.50 -34.77
C GLU A 62 17.25 20.07 -33.33
N GLU A 63 18.29 19.95 -32.50
CA GLU A 63 19.54 20.74 -32.53
C GLU A 63 20.74 19.88 -32.07
N GLY A 64 21.88 20.03 -32.75
CA GLY A 64 23.14 19.37 -32.42
C GLY A 64 23.97 20.10 -31.35
N HIS A 65 24.47 19.31 -30.41
CA HIS A 65 25.80 19.30 -29.79
C HIS A 65 26.44 20.57 -29.19
N GLY A 66 26.78 20.45 -27.89
CA GLY A 66 28.01 20.97 -27.30
C GLY A 66 28.59 19.97 -26.29
N ALA A 67 29.65 19.24 -26.69
CA ALA A 67 30.55 18.43 -25.87
C ALA A 67 31.30 19.30 -24.83
N SER A 68 31.94 18.83 -23.75
CA SER A 68 32.85 17.68 -23.53
C SER A 68 33.00 17.50 -21.99
N ASP A 69 33.53 16.45 -21.36
CA ASP A 69 34.65 15.56 -21.66
C ASP A 69 34.47 14.20 -20.94
N GLU A 70 34.95 13.13 -21.59
CA GLU A 70 35.23 11.82 -21.00
C GLU A 70 36.55 11.87 -20.20
N GLU A 71 36.65 11.17 -19.06
CA GLU A 71 37.88 10.44 -18.73
C GLU A 71 37.55 9.14 -17.99
N ASN A 72 38.18 8.08 -18.49
CA ASN A 72 38.02 6.66 -18.24
C ASN A 72 39.03 6.21 -17.18
N VAL A 73 38.63 5.38 -16.21
CA VAL A 73 39.45 4.20 -15.81
C VAL A 73 38.51 3.08 -15.36
N ALA A 74 38.44 2.06 -16.20
CA ALA A 74 37.89 0.74 -15.93
C ALA A 74 38.67 0.00 -14.83
N THR A 75 38.00 -0.87 -14.06
CA THR A 75 38.52 -2.20 -13.71
C THR A 75 37.34 -3.11 -13.34
N GLU A 76 37.13 -4.10 -14.19
CA GLU A 76 36.32 -5.30 -13.98
C GLU A 76 36.87 -6.15 -12.83
N VAL A 77 36.01 -6.78 -12.02
CA VAL A 77 36.14 -8.20 -11.62
C VAL A 77 34.74 -8.74 -11.27
N GLN A 78 34.29 -9.73 -12.06
CA GLN A 78 33.29 -10.72 -11.68
C GLN A 78 33.86 -11.62 -10.57
N ASP A 79 33.10 -11.94 -9.52
CA ASP A 79 33.20 -13.29 -8.95
C ASP A 79 31.92 -13.71 -8.24
N SER A 80 31.61 -14.98 -8.42
CA SER A 80 30.40 -15.67 -7.99
C SER A 80 30.73 -16.46 -6.73
N GLY A 81 29.88 -16.43 -5.71
CA GLY A 81 30.07 -17.33 -4.57
C GLY A 81 29.12 -17.12 -3.40
N GLU A 82 27.93 -17.72 -3.48
CA GLU A 82 27.30 -18.40 -2.33
C GLU A 82 28.05 -19.73 -2.09
N PRO A 83 28.04 -20.36 -0.88
CA PRO A 83 26.82 -20.61 -0.09
C PRO A 83 26.96 -20.69 1.46
N ASP A 84 25.79 -20.98 2.07
CA ASP A 84 25.52 -21.73 3.33
C ASP A 84 25.54 -21.03 4.71
N ALA A 85 24.31 -20.86 5.21
CA ALA A 85 23.71 -21.51 6.40
C ALA A 85 24.16 -21.20 7.85
N GLU A 86 23.11 -20.97 8.67
CA GLU A 86 22.93 -21.33 10.08
C GLU A 86 23.71 -20.54 11.16
N GLN A 87 23.23 -20.23 12.37
CA GLN A 87 22.02 -20.53 13.14
C GLN A 87 22.00 -19.62 14.40
N GLY A 88 20.85 -19.56 15.09
CA GLY A 88 20.69 -19.21 16.52
C GLY A 88 19.75 -18.00 16.72
N SER A 89 18.48 -18.09 17.16
CA SER A 89 17.79 -18.95 18.14
C SER A 89 18.46 -18.98 19.50
N GLU A 90 17.91 -18.24 20.48
CA GLU A 90 17.49 -18.61 21.86
C GLU A 90 16.63 -17.42 22.36
N THR A 91 15.33 -17.52 22.65
CA THR A 91 14.61 -18.21 23.74
C THR A 91 14.91 -17.66 25.14
N GLY A 92 13.83 -17.28 25.84
CA GLY A 92 13.72 -17.10 27.29
C GLY A 92 12.78 -15.92 27.60
N GLY A 93 11.56 -16.08 28.10
CA GLY A 93 10.95 -17.18 28.84
C GLY A 93 10.34 -16.61 30.13
N GLU A 94 9.01 -16.51 30.13
CA GLU A 94 8.05 -16.64 31.25
C GLU A 94 8.24 -15.83 32.54
N THR A 95 7.16 -15.20 33.03
CA THR A 95 6.47 -15.69 34.24
C THR A 95 5.03 -15.12 34.30
N GLU A 96 4.13 -16.04 34.64
CA GLU A 96 2.68 -15.95 34.83
C GLU A 96 2.18 -14.95 35.89
N ALA A 97 0.95 -14.50 35.69
CA ALA A 97 -0.19 -14.55 36.62
C ALA A 97 -1.44 -14.23 35.78
N GLY A 98 -2.51 -15.00 35.68
CA GLY A 98 -3.08 -16.08 36.47
C GLY A 98 -4.60 -15.86 36.43
N GLU A 99 -5.36 -16.87 35.96
CA GLU A 99 -6.83 -17.10 36.05
C GLU A 99 -7.78 -15.88 36.12
N THR A 100 -8.79 -15.77 35.24
CA THR A 100 -10.00 -16.60 35.34
C THR A 100 -10.64 -16.88 33.98
N GLY A 101 -11.00 -18.14 33.72
CA GLY A 101 -11.80 -18.52 32.58
C GLY A 101 -13.24 -18.01 32.67
N GLU A 102 -13.66 -17.24 31.67
CA GLU A 102 -15.06 -17.05 31.31
C GLU A 102 -15.10 -16.91 29.77
N THR A 103 -15.50 -18.00 29.09
CA THR A 103 -15.79 -18.10 27.64
C THR A 103 -14.83 -17.38 26.69
N ALA A 104 -13.68 -18.00 26.36
CA ALA A 104 -12.76 -17.66 25.25
C ALA A 104 -12.95 -16.25 24.63
N ALA A 105 -12.78 -15.23 25.46
CA ALA A 105 -12.69 -13.85 25.03
C ALA A 105 -11.24 -13.64 24.62
N GLY A 106 -11.00 -13.14 23.40
CA GLY A 106 -9.66 -12.86 22.91
C GLY A 106 -8.92 -11.86 23.81
N ASP A 107 -7.60 -11.86 23.72
CA ASP A 107 -6.74 -10.89 24.39
C ASP A 107 -6.74 -9.56 23.63
N ALA A 108 -7.41 -8.55 24.19
CA ALA A 108 -7.48 -7.23 23.58
C ALA A 108 -6.12 -6.52 23.45
N ALA A 109 -5.15 -6.81 24.33
CA ALA A 109 -3.81 -6.24 24.23
C ALA A 109 -3.06 -6.84 23.04
N ALA A 110 -3.10 -8.17 22.87
CA ALA A 110 -2.57 -8.83 21.69
C ALA A 110 -3.28 -8.36 20.40
N GLY A 111 -4.60 -8.23 20.47
CA GLY A 111 -5.43 -7.73 19.38
C GLY A 111 -5.06 -6.34 18.90
N LYS A 112 -4.63 -5.46 19.81
CA LYS A 112 -4.14 -4.12 19.45
C LYS A 112 -2.86 -4.16 18.62
N GLU A 113 -1.93 -5.03 18.97
CA GLU A 113 -0.67 -5.20 18.23
C GLU A 113 -0.92 -5.79 16.84
N ILE A 114 -1.85 -6.76 16.75
CA ILE A 114 -2.26 -7.33 15.47
C ILE A 114 -2.99 -6.27 14.63
N PHE A 115 -3.88 -5.47 15.22
CA PHE A 115 -4.57 -4.38 14.52
C PHE A 115 -3.60 -3.38 13.86
N ALA A 116 -2.50 -3.08 14.55
CA ALA A 116 -1.43 -2.23 14.01
C ALA A 116 -0.61 -2.94 12.93
N SER A 117 -0.11 -4.15 13.22
CA SER A 117 0.81 -4.87 12.33
C SER A 117 0.14 -5.43 11.06
N ALA A 118 -1.13 -5.84 11.15
CA ALA A 118 -1.94 -6.25 10.00
C ALA A 118 -2.44 -5.06 9.16
N GLY A 119 -2.17 -3.82 9.60
CA GLY A 119 -2.47 -2.61 8.83
C GLY A 119 -3.95 -2.19 8.88
N CYS A 120 -4.72 -2.67 9.85
CA CYS A 120 -6.14 -2.34 10.01
C CYS A 120 -6.34 -0.82 10.18
N ALA A 121 -5.39 -0.16 10.86
CA ALA A 121 -5.39 1.28 11.10
C ALA A 121 -5.31 2.13 9.82
N ASN A 122 -4.82 1.58 8.70
CA ASN A 122 -4.73 2.32 7.44
C ASN A 122 -6.11 2.54 6.80
N CYS A 123 -7.07 1.66 7.12
CA CYS A 123 -8.39 1.68 6.50
C CYS A 123 -9.49 2.12 7.46
N HIS A 124 -9.38 1.82 8.75
CA HIS A 124 -10.42 2.05 9.74
C HIS A 124 -10.06 3.17 10.73
N THR A 125 -11.08 3.88 11.19
CA THR A 125 -10.98 4.77 12.36
C THR A 125 -11.24 3.94 13.61
N LEU A 126 -10.34 4.08 14.59
CA LEU A 126 -10.49 3.53 15.94
C LEU A 126 -9.60 4.34 16.88
N GLU A 127 -10.20 5.17 17.73
CA GLU A 127 -9.47 6.13 18.57
C GLU A 127 -8.49 5.42 19.52
N ALA A 128 -8.89 4.29 20.11
CA ALA A 128 -8.05 3.51 21.03
C ALA A 128 -6.76 2.96 20.40
N ALA A 129 -6.74 2.82 19.07
CA ALA A 129 -5.58 2.43 18.28
C ALA A 129 -4.82 3.63 17.69
N GLY A 130 -5.29 4.86 17.90
CA GLY A 130 -4.78 6.06 17.22
C GLY A 130 -5.01 6.01 15.71
N ALA A 131 -6.01 5.25 15.26
CA ALA A 131 -6.29 5.02 13.85
C ALA A 131 -7.34 6.00 13.33
N SER A 132 -7.11 6.52 12.12
CA SER A 132 -7.99 7.51 11.48
C SER A 132 -8.26 7.18 10.02
N GLY A 133 -8.19 5.90 9.64
CA GLY A 133 -8.46 5.45 8.29
C GLY A 133 -9.93 5.62 7.92
N THR A 134 -10.22 6.11 6.72
CA THR A 134 -11.61 6.39 6.28
C THR A 134 -12.02 5.58 5.05
N ILE A 135 -11.29 4.51 4.74
CA ILE A 135 -11.60 3.61 3.61
C ILE A 135 -12.68 2.63 4.04
N GLY A 136 -12.52 2.05 5.23
CA GLY A 136 -13.50 1.23 5.92
C GLY A 136 -14.37 2.05 6.88
N PRO A 137 -15.38 1.42 7.51
CA PRO A 137 -16.22 2.06 8.52
C PRO A 137 -15.41 2.54 9.73
N ASN A 138 -15.89 3.60 10.36
CA ASN A 138 -15.43 4.05 11.67
C ASN A 138 -15.87 3.02 12.73
N LEU A 139 -14.91 2.34 13.36
CA LEU A 139 -15.18 1.27 14.32
C LEU A 139 -15.70 1.81 15.66
N ASP A 140 -15.32 3.04 16.04
CA ASP A 140 -15.86 3.73 17.23
C ASP A 140 -17.38 3.98 17.10
N GLU A 141 -17.87 4.17 15.86
CA GLU A 141 -19.28 4.39 15.55
C GLU A 141 -20.02 3.09 15.24
N ALA A 142 -19.39 2.18 14.49
CA ALA A 142 -20.02 0.95 14.01
C ALA A 142 -20.25 -0.08 15.12
N LYS A 143 -19.37 -0.11 16.15
CA LYS A 143 -19.48 -0.97 17.35
C LYS A 143 -19.88 -2.41 17.02
N PRO A 144 -19.12 -3.11 16.15
CA PRO A 144 -19.43 -4.49 15.80
C PRO A 144 -19.38 -5.40 17.05
N SER A 145 -20.10 -6.52 17.03
CA SER A 145 -19.89 -7.58 18.01
C SER A 145 -18.60 -8.35 17.71
N ALA A 146 -18.03 -9.04 18.71
CA ALA A 146 -16.78 -9.78 18.53
C ALA A 146 -16.94 -10.88 17.46
N GLU A 147 -18.10 -11.56 17.44
CA GLU A 147 -18.43 -12.55 16.42
C GLU A 147 -18.47 -11.92 15.01
N SER A 148 -19.15 -10.78 14.85
CA SER A 148 -19.23 -10.09 13.55
C SER A 148 -17.87 -9.55 13.10
N ALA A 149 -17.05 -9.05 14.03
CA ALA A 149 -15.71 -8.59 13.73
C ALA A 149 -14.81 -9.75 13.31
N ALA A 150 -14.81 -10.85 14.06
CA ALA A 150 -14.04 -12.05 13.74
C ALA A 150 -14.44 -12.65 12.38
N GLU A 151 -15.74 -12.75 12.10
CA GLU A 151 -16.22 -13.25 10.81
C GLU A 151 -15.79 -12.33 9.65
N GLN A 152 -15.89 -11.02 9.84
CA GLN A 152 -15.51 -10.03 8.84
C GLN A 152 -13.99 -10.02 8.58
N VAL A 153 -13.17 -10.18 9.61
CA VAL A 153 -11.71 -10.31 9.49
C VAL A 153 -11.34 -11.62 8.80
N THR A 154 -12.00 -12.72 9.16
CA THR A 154 -11.74 -14.05 8.57
C THR A 154 -12.05 -14.05 7.07
N ARG A 155 -13.23 -13.56 6.69
CA ARG A 155 -13.77 -13.71 5.33
C ARG A 155 -13.47 -12.52 4.42
N GLY A 156 -13.15 -11.36 4.98
CA GLY A 156 -13.08 -10.10 4.24
C GLY A 156 -14.42 -9.71 3.60
N GLY A 157 -14.40 -8.75 2.67
CA GLY A 157 -15.59 -8.30 1.93
C GLY A 157 -15.69 -6.77 1.81
N ASN A 158 -16.48 -6.29 0.84
CA ASN A 158 -16.71 -4.85 0.61
C ASN A 158 -15.42 -4.00 0.49
N GLY A 159 -14.35 -4.58 -0.08
CA GLY A 159 -13.04 -3.92 -0.21
C GLY A 159 -12.06 -4.21 0.94
N MET A 160 -12.52 -4.84 2.03
CA MET A 160 -11.66 -5.36 3.10
C MET A 160 -11.04 -6.70 2.68
N PRO A 161 -9.69 -6.87 2.74
CA PRO A 161 -9.03 -8.16 2.52
C PRO A 161 -9.50 -9.23 3.52
N ALA A 162 -9.41 -10.50 3.12
CA ALA A 162 -9.60 -11.62 4.02
C ALA A 162 -8.28 -11.95 4.74
N TYR A 163 -8.33 -12.09 6.07
CA TYR A 163 -7.15 -12.40 6.89
C TYR A 163 -7.15 -13.85 7.41
N GLY A 164 -8.16 -14.66 7.09
CA GLY A 164 -8.25 -16.05 7.58
C GLY A 164 -7.10 -16.97 7.15
N ASP A 165 -6.38 -16.62 6.10
CA ASP A 165 -5.17 -17.35 5.66
C ASP A 165 -3.86 -16.73 6.21
N GLN A 166 -3.95 -15.58 6.88
CA GLN A 166 -2.81 -14.80 7.39
C GLN A 166 -2.73 -14.79 8.92
N LEU A 167 -3.89 -14.85 9.58
CA LEU A 167 -4.05 -14.83 11.02
C LEU A 167 -4.68 -16.15 11.47
N SER A 168 -4.19 -16.68 12.57
CA SER A 168 -4.78 -17.82 13.26
C SER A 168 -6.16 -17.46 13.84
N PRO A 169 -7.00 -18.45 14.15
CA PRO A 169 -8.29 -18.21 14.79
C PRO A 169 -8.18 -17.47 16.13
N GLU A 170 -7.09 -17.69 16.86
CA GLU A 170 -6.79 -17.03 18.14
C GLU A 170 -6.46 -15.55 17.91
N GLU A 171 -5.56 -15.23 16.97
CA GLU A 171 -5.23 -13.85 16.60
C GLU A 171 -6.45 -13.07 16.09
N ILE A 172 -7.34 -13.74 15.35
CA ILE A 172 -8.60 -13.12 14.89
C ILE A 172 -9.54 -12.84 16.07
N ALA A 173 -9.61 -13.75 17.04
CA ALA A 173 -10.39 -13.53 18.26
C ALA A 173 -9.82 -12.37 19.09
N ASP A 174 -8.49 -12.25 19.17
CA ASP A 174 -7.80 -11.17 19.87
C ASP A 174 -8.10 -9.80 19.22
N VAL A 175 -7.97 -9.70 17.89
CA VAL A 175 -8.34 -8.46 17.16
C VAL A 175 -9.81 -8.12 17.34
N ALA A 176 -10.69 -9.11 17.27
CA ALA A 176 -12.12 -8.90 17.47
C ALA A 176 -12.43 -8.39 18.88
N ALA A 177 -11.82 -8.98 19.91
CA ALA A 177 -11.93 -8.52 21.29
C ALA A 177 -11.48 -7.06 21.42
N PHE A 178 -10.28 -6.74 20.92
CA PHE A 178 -9.74 -5.38 20.94
C PHE A 178 -10.67 -4.36 20.28
N VAL A 179 -11.18 -4.65 19.08
CA VAL A 179 -12.07 -3.74 18.34
C VAL A 179 -13.37 -3.50 19.10
N THR A 180 -13.95 -4.55 19.68
CA THR A 180 -15.22 -4.42 20.41
C THR A 180 -15.10 -3.68 21.73
N GLU A 181 -14.06 -3.99 22.52
CA GLU A 181 -13.78 -3.30 23.78
C GLU A 181 -13.47 -1.82 23.53
N SER A 182 -12.65 -1.54 22.51
CA SER A 182 -12.24 -0.17 22.15
C SER A 182 -13.39 0.70 21.66
N ALA A 183 -14.37 0.12 20.96
CA ALA A 183 -15.55 0.83 20.48
C ALA A 183 -16.59 1.12 21.59
N GLY A 184 -16.29 0.75 22.84
CA GLY A 184 -17.16 0.90 24.00
C GLY A 184 -18.30 -0.13 24.02
N GLY A 185 -17.99 -1.36 23.61
CA GLY A 185 -18.85 -2.55 23.74
C GLY A 185 -18.87 -3.14 25.13
#